data_AF-A0A4P9YTY9-F1
#
_entry.id   AF-A0A4P9YTY9-F1
#
_cell.length_a   1.000
_cell.length_b   1.000
_cell.length_c   1.000
_cell.angle_alpha   90.00
_cell.angle_beta   90.00
_cell.angle_gamma   90.00
#
_symmetry.space_group_name_H-M   'P 1'
#
loop_
_entity.id
_entity.type
_entity.pdbx_description
1 polymer ?
#
loop_
_entity_poly.entity_id
_entity_poly.type
_entity_poly.pdbx_seq_one_letter_code
_entity_poly.pdbx_strand_id
1 'polypeptide(L)'
;HVPRYHEWMQSPALQEATASEPLTLEQEYAMQTSWREDADSSCGHAAKRPRSAMLKMLMRLLAMIGDVNLFINDIDDPHCAEIEIMIAEPAYRRSGAATEALQLMMHYGYTELGLRSFVAKIGMDNAASLQLFKDKLGFVQVSVSQVFREVTLKLSVGDAVAASLDQVWQHVQSYAYDP
;
A
#
# COMPACT_ATOMS: atom_id res chain seq x y z
N HIS A 1 -15.31 -4.81 7.95
CA HIS A 1 -13.90 -4.95 7.55
C HIS A 1 -13.09 -5.70 8.60
N VAL A 2 -13.06 -5.23 9.86
CA VAL A 2 -12.22 -5.83 10.94
C VAL A 2 -12.39 -7.34 11.12
N PRO A 3 -13.61 -7.93 11.18
CA PRO A 3 -13.72 -9.39 11.36
C PRO A 3 -13.07 -10.21 10.23
N ARG A 4 -13.22 -9.76 8.98
CA ARG A 4 -12.62 -10.42 7.82
C ARG A 4 -11.10 -10.25 7.78
N TYR A 5 -10.60 -9.07 8.13
CA TYR A 5 -9.16 -8.84 8.25
C TYR A 5 -8.56 -9.75 9.34
N HIS A 6 -9.23 -9.86 10.49
CA HIS A 6 -8.83 -10.77 11.56
C HIS A 6 -8.81 -12.24 11.11
N GLU A 7 -9.78 -12.68 10.31
CA GLU A 7 -9.77 -14.02 9.69
C GLU A 7 -8.56 -14.23 8.78
N TRP A 8 -8.22 -13.25 7.93
CA TRP A 8 -7.01 -13.31 7.10
C TRP A 8 -5.75 -13.41 7.94
N MET A 9 -5.68 -12.62 9.01
CA MET A 9 -4.56 -12.62 9.95
C MET A 9 -4.50 -13.88 10.83
N GLN A 10 -5.38 -14.86 10.67
CA GLN A 10 -5.19 -16.22 11.23
C GLN A 10 -4.28 -17.11 10.37
N SER A 11 -3.96 -16.70 9.14
CA SER A 11 -3.13 -17.48 8.21
C SER A 11 -1.64 -17.28 8.50
N PRO A 12 -0.87 -18.33 8.87
CA PRO A 12 0.56 -18.21 9.11
C PRO A 12 1.34 -17.72 7.89
N ALA A 13 0.91 -18.12 6.70
CA ALA A 13 1.55 -17.69 5.45
C ALA A 13 1.33 -16.20 5.15
N LEU A 14 0.20 -15.61 5.59
CA LEU A 14 -0.02 -14.18 5.45
C LEU A 14 0.80 -13.40 6.48
N GLN A 15 0.77 -13.85 7.74
CA GLN A 15 1.59 -13.28 8.82
C GLN A 15 3.08 -13.24 8.46
N GLU A 16 3.63 -14.35 7.92
CA GLU A 16 5.01 -14.41 7.49
C GLU A 16 5.28 -13.45 6.31
N ALA A 17 4.38 -13.40 5.33
CA ALA A 17 4.55 -12.55 4.15
C ALA A 17 4.45 -11.05 4.45
N THR A 18 3.69 -10.66 5.48
CA THR A 18 3.52 -9.28 5.95
C THR A 18 4.34 -8.96 7.20
N ALA A 19 5.19 -9.88 7.66
CA ALA A 19 5.97 -9.78 8.90
C ALA A 19 5.13 -9.34 10.11
N SER A 20 3.89 -9.83 10.22
CA SER A 20 2.90 -9.42 11.21
C SER A 20 2.67 -10.50 12.27
N GLU A 21 2.38 -10.07 13.50
CA GLU A 21 1.98 -10.97 14.60
C GLU A 21 0.45 -11.06 14.69
N PRO A 22 -0.12 -12.22 15.11
CA PRO A 22 -1.56 -12.35 15.31
C PRO A 22 -2.04 -11.51 16.49
N LEU A 23 -3.12 -10.75 16.27
CA LEU A 23 -3.79 -9.97 17.29
C LEU A 23 -5.16 -10.56 17.62
N THR A 24 -5.67 -10.27 18.81
CA THR A 24 -7.07 -10.56 19.15
C THR A 24 -8.01 -9.63 18.38
N LEU A 25 -9.26 -10.04 18.17
CA LEU A 25 -10.25 -9.22 17.48
C LEU A 25 -10.43 -7.84 18.13
N GLU A 26 -10.36 -7.77 19.46
CA GLU A 26 -10.43 -6.50 20.21
C GLU A 26 -9.22 -5.60 19.94
N GLN A 27 -8.01 -6.18 19.87
CA GLN A 27 -6.79 -5.45 19.51
C GLN A 27 -6.85 -4.91 18.07
N GLU A 28 -7.41 -5.67 17.13
CA GLU A 28 -7.62 -5.21 15.75
C GLU A 28 -8.57 -4.00 15.68
N TYR A 29 -9.65 -4.01 16.49
CA TYR A 29 -10.53 -2.85 16.61
C TYR A 29 -9.85 -1.64 17.24
N ALA A 30 -8.99 -1.86 18.25
CA ALA A 30 -8.21 -0.80 18.88
C ALA A 30 -7.22 -0.18 17.89
N MET A 31 -6.47 -1.00 17.15
CA MET A 31 -5.53 -0.54 16.11
C MET A 31 -6.22 0.21 14.98
N GLN A 32 -7.38 -0.28 14.52
CA GLN A 32 -8.15 0.44 13.50
C GLN A 32 -8.60 1.83 14.00
N THR A 33 -8.88 1.96 15.30
CA THR A 33 -9.28 3.23 15.90
C THR A 33 -8.09 4.17 16.02
N SER A 34 -6.95 3.69 16.53
CA SER A 34 -5.74 4.51 16.65
C SER A 34 -5.25 5.01 15.29
N TRP A 35 -5.26 4.17 14.25
CA TRP A 35 -4.87 4.60 12.90
C TRP A 35 -5.79 5.67 12.32
N ARG A 36 -7.09 5.64 12.65
CA ARG A 36 -8.02 6.71 12.26
C ARG A 36 -7.72 8.01 12.98
N GLU A 37 -7.41 7.94 14.27
CA GLU A 37 -7.10 9.11 15.09
C GLU A 37 -5.73 9.72 14.74
N ASP A 38 -4.73 8.90 14.41
CA ASP A 38 -3.41 9.33 13.94
C ASP A 38 -3.47 9.99 12.56
N ALA A 39 -4.29 9.46 11.64
CA ALA A 39 -4.54 10.07 10.34
C ALA A 39 -5.20 11.46 10.46
N ASP A 40 -6.08 11.64 11.45
CA ASP A 40 -6.68 12.95 11.76
C ASP A 40 -5.70 13.89 12.50
N SER A 41 -4.77 13.35 13.29
CA SER A 41 -3.79 14.12 14.07
C SER A 41 -2.59 14.62 13.26
N SER A 42 -2.12 13.82 12.29
CA SER A 42 -1.07 14.21 11.34
C SER A 42 -1.58 15.17 10.27
N CYS A 43 -2.89 15.20 10.01
CA CYS A 43 -3.54 16.07 9.04
C CYS A 43 -4.27 17.22 9.74
N GLY A 44 -3.53 18.26 10.18
CA GLY A 44 -4.06 19.40 10.94
C GLY A 44 -5.41 19.91 10.42
N HIS A 45 -6.46 19.74 11.24
CA HIS A 45 -7.79 20.38 11.18
C HIS A 45 -8.55 20.49 9.83
N ALA A 46 -8.11 19.85 8.74
CA ALA A 46 -8.72 20.03 7.41
C ALA A 46 -9.08 18.74 6.64
N ALA A 47 -8.80 17.54 7.16
CA ALA A 47 -9.15 16.28 6.49
C ALA A 47 -10.46 15.66 6.99
N LYS A 48 -11.60 16.32 6.74
CA LYS A 48 -12.90 15.63 6.81
C LYS A 48 -13.04 14.67 5.61
N ARG A 49 -12.74 13.38 5.84
CA ARG A 49 -13.06 12.19 5.00
C ARG A 49 -12.36 12.14 3.62
N PRO A 50 -12.17 10.95 3.01
CA PRO A 50 -11.55 10.85 1.70
C PRO A 50 -12.44 11.53 0.64
N ARG A 51 -12.05 12.73 0.22
CA ARG A 51 -12.66 13.42 -0.93
C ARG A 51 -12.12 12.88 -2.25
N SER A 52 -10.93 12.27 -2.24
CA SER A 52 -10.28 11.68 -3.40
C SER A 52 -11.14 10.57 -4.03
N ALA A 53 -11.47 10.72 -5.32
CA ALA A 53 -12.08 9.66 -6.11
C ALA A 53 -11.15 8.43 -6.20
N MET A 54 -9.84 8.65 -6.11
CA MET A 54 -8.82 7.59 -6.14
C MET A 54 -8.88 6.73 -4.89
N LEU A 55 -8.92 7.33 -3.69
CA LEU A 55 -9.04 6.55 -2.46
C LEU A 55 -10.34 5.73 -2.44
N LYS A 56 -11.44 6.28 -2.96
CA LYS A 56 -12.70 5.53 -3.11
C LYS A 56 -12.56 4.35 -4.06
N MET A 57 -11.84 4.53 -5.17
CA MET A 57 -11.56 3.46 -6.11
C MET A 57 -10.67 2.38 -5.48
N LEU A 58 -9.59 2.78 -4.83
CA LEU A 58 -8.68 1.87 -4.14
C LEU A 58 -9.41 1.04 -3.07
N MET A 59 -10.27 1.69 -2.28
CA MET A 59 -11.14 1.02 -1.32
C MET A 59 -12.08 0.02 -1.98
N ARG A 60 -12.55 0.25 -3.23
CA ARG A 60 -13.38 -0.70 -3.97
C ARG A 60 -12.59 -1.87 -4.54
N LEU A 61 -11.40 -1.60 -5.09
CA LEU A 61 -10.52 -2.64 -5.65
C LEU A 61 -10.08 -3.63 -4.58
N LEU A 62 -9.77 -3.11 -3.38
CA LEU A 62 -9.31 -3.92 -2.26
C LEU A 62 -10.43 -4.32 -1.31
N ALA A 63 -11.64 -3.76 -1.46
CA ALA A 63 -12.79 -4.13 -0.67
C ALA A 63 -12.92 -5.65 -0.75
N MET A 64 -12.64 -6.31 0.37
CA MET A 64 -12.80 -7.74 0.55
C MET A 64 -11.72 -8.64 -0.07
N ILE A 65 -10.59 -8.12 -0.56
CA ILE A 65 -9.50 -8.97 -1.08
C ILE A 65 -8.12 -8.70 -0.48
N GLY A 66 -7.94 -7.58 0.22
CA GLY A 66 -6.65 -7.18 0.76
C GLY A 66 -6.66 -5.75 1.30
N ASP A 67 -5.46 -5.21 1.53
CA ASP A 67 -5.23 -3.84 1.97
C ASP A 67 -3.89 -3.31 1.43
N VAL A 68 -3.77 -1.99 1.43
CA VAL A 68 -2.59 -1.25 1.00
C VAL A 68 -2.39 -0.10 1.96
N ASN A 69 -1.16 0.04 2.46
CA ASN A 69 -0.80 1.01 3.48
C ASN A 69 0.28 1.95 2.97
N LEU A 70 0.25 3.19 3.44
CA LEU A 70 1.21 4.22 3.10
C LEU A 70 1.61 4.95 4.38
N PHE A 71 2.90 4.91 4.73
CA PHE A 71 3.45 5.48 5.96
C PHE A 71 4.43 6.60 5.63
N ILE A 72 4.15 7.80 6.13
CA ILE A 72 5.05 8.96 6.05
C ILE A 72 5.64 9.16 7.44
N ASN A 73 6.71 8.42 7.72
CA ASN A 73 7.31 8.35 9.06
C ASN A 73 8.72 8.97 9.13
N ASP A 74 9.30 9.36 7.99
CA ASP A 74 10.61 10.01 7.94
C ASP A 74 10.44 11.53 8.07
N ILE A 75 10.87 12.06 9.22
CA ILE A 75 10.81 13.50 9.52
C ILE A 75 11.84 14.26 8.68
N ASP A 76 12.94 13.62 8.29
CA ASP A 76 14.01 14.22 7.51
C ASP A 76 13.69 14.19 6.00
N ASP A 77 12.87 13.25 5.53
CA ASP A 77 12.36 13.17 4.15
C ASP A 77 10.82 13.05 4.10
N PRO A 78 10.07 14.15 4.29
CA PRO A 78 8.60 14.14 4.25
C PRO A 78 8.04 13.89 2.83
N HIS A 79 8.89 13.83 1.80
CA HIS A 79 8.51 13.49 0.43
C HIS A 79 8.74 12.01 0.11
N CYS A 80 9.14 11.21 1.09
CA CYS A 80 9.26 9.76 0.97
C CYS A 80 8.20 9.07 1.84
N ALA A 81 7.58 8.02 1.30
CA ALA A 81 6.67 7.18 2.07
C ALA A 81 7.02 5.70 1.91
N GLU A 82 6.85 4.95 2.97
CA GLU A 82 6.85 3.50 2.93
C GLU A 82 5.49 2.99 2.44
N ILE A 83 5.50 2.06 1.48
CA ILE A 83 4.30 1.51 0.86
C ILE A 83 4.28 -0.01 1.00
N GLU A 84 3.13 -0.53 1.43
CA GLU A 84 2.91 -1.96 1.68
C GLU A 84 1.60 -2.41 1.05
N ILE A 85 1.53 -3.68 0.66
CA ILE A 85 0.30 -4.29 0.14
C ILE A 85 0.18 -5.75 0.56
N MET A 86 -1.05 -6.16 0.87
CA MET A 86 -1.43 -7.54 1.05
C MET A 86 -2.62 -7.87 0.15
N ILE A 87 -2.53 -8.95 -0.62
CA ILE A 87 -3.69 -9.59 -1.27
C ILE A 87 -4.00 -10.88 -0.52
N ALA A 88 -4.91 -10.77 0.45
CA ALA A 88 -5.28 -11.84 1.35
C ALA A 88 -5.97 -12.99 0.60
N GLU A 89 -6.88 -12.69 -0.32
CA GLU A 89 -7.67 -13.70 -1.03
C GLU A 89 -6.88 -14.39 -2.16
N PRO A 90 -6.61 -15.71 -2.08
CA PRO A 90 -5.80 -16.41 -3.06
C PRO A 90 -6.34 -16.33 -4.50
N ALA A 91 -7.67 -16.33 -4.66
CA ALA A 91 -8.34 -16.27 -5.95
C ALA A 91 -8.03 -14.98 -6.74
N TYR A 92 -7.59 -13.92 -6.05
CA TYR A 92 -7.26 -12.63 -6.65
C TYR A 92 -5.74 -12.41 -6.78
N ARG A 93 -4.92 -13.36 -6.34
CA ARG A 93 -3.47 -13.28 -6.53
C ARG A 93 -3.12 -13.53 -8.00
N ARG A 94 -2.03 -12.92 -8.46
CA ARG A 94 -1.56 -13.02 -9.86
C ARG A 94 -2.55 -12.53 -10.92
N SER A 95 -3.56 -11.75 -10.52
CA SER A 95 -4.56 -11.13 -11.41
C SER A 95 -4.18 -9.73 -11.90
N GLY A 96 -3.12 -9.13 -11.33
CA GLY A 96 -2.76 -7.73 -11.54
C GLY A 96 -3.30 -6.77 -10.47
N ALA A 97 -4.21 -7.22 -9.60
CA ALA A 97 -4.84 -6.37 -8.57
C ALA A 97 -3.82 -5.65 -7.67
N ALA A 98 -2.75 -6.33 -7.24
CA ALA A 98 -1.72 -5.70 -6.41
C ALA A 98 -0.96 -4.58 -7.16
N THR A 99 -0.66 -4.80 -8.44
CA THR A 99 0.04 -3.81 -9.28
C THR A 99 -0.82 -2.57 -9.46
N GLU A 100 -2.09 -2.75 -9.81
CA GLU A 100 -3.04 -1.65 -10.01
C GLU A 100 -3.27 -0.86 -8.70
N ALA A 101 -3.50 -1.56 -7.59
CA ALA A 101 -3.69 -0.92 -6.29
C ALA A 101 -2.47 -0.12 -5.83
N LEU A 102 -1.25 -0.66 -6.00
CA LEU A 102 -0.02 0.06 -5.68
C LEU A 102 0.17 1.28 -6.59
N GLN A 103 -0.09 1.16 -7.89
CA GLN A 103 0.03 2.30 -8.81
C GLN A 103 -0.98 3.41 -8.47
N LEU A 104 -2.22 3.06 -8.13
CA LEU A 104 -3.20 4.04 -7.68
C LEU A 104 -2.78 4.69 -6.36
N MET A 105 -2.28 3.93 -5.39
CA MET A 105 -1.80 4.49 -4.12
C MET A 105 -0.58 5.40 -4.34
N MET A 106 0.34 5.03 -5.22
CA MET A 106 1.49 5.87 -5.58
C MET A 106 1.07 7.14 -6.33
N HIS A 107 0.07 7.06 -7.21
CA HIS A 107 -0.49 8.24 -7.87
C HIS A 107 -1.09 9.22 -6.86
N TYR A 108 -1.91 8.71 -5.93
CA TYR A 108 -2.47 9.49 -4.82
C TYR A 108 -1.36 10.15 -4.01
N GLY A 109 -0.35 9.37 -3.62
CA GLY A 109 0.81 9.88 -2.89
C GLY A 109 1.56 10.99 -3.63
N TYR A 110 1.77 10.83 -4.93
CA TYR A 110 2.49 11.80 -5.76
C TYR A 110 1.69 13.10 -5.97
N THR A 111 0.39 12.98 -6.27
CA THR A 111 -0.45 14.11 -6.70
C THR A 111 -1.14 14.84 -5.55
N GLU A 112 -1.63 14.11 -4.53
CA GLU A 112 -2.38 14.70 -3.41
C GLU A 112 -1.51 14.92 -2.17
N LEU A 113 -0.50 14.07 -1.93
CA LEU A 113 0.39 14.17 -0.76
C LEU A 113 1.75 14.80 -1.08
N GLY A 114 2.07 15.04 -2.36
CA GLY A 114 3.34 15.66 -2.76
C GLY A 114 4.57 14.76 -2.57
N LEU A 115 4.38 13.43 -2.49
CA LEU A 115 5.48 12.47 -2.41
C LEU A 115 6.29 12.45 -3.70
N ARG A 116 7.59 12.16 -3.59
CA ARG A 116 8.54 12.09 -4.70
C ARG A 116 9.29 10.77 -4.73
N SER A 117 9.21 9.98 -3.68
CA SER A 117 9.70 8.62 -3.70
C SER A 117 8.89 7.70 -2.79
N PHE A 118 8.97 6.41 -3.09
CA PHE A 118 8.34 5.35 -2.33
C PHE A 118 9.38 4.31 -1.93
N VAL A 119 9.28 3.79 -0.72
CA VAL A 119 10.13 2.72 -0.20
C VAL A 119 9.26 1.52 0.12
N ALA A 120 9.74 0.32 -0.17
CA ALA A 120 9.12 -0.93 0.25
C ALA A 120 10.17 -1.79 0.94
N LYS A 121 9.90 -2.22 2.17
CA LYS A 121 10.70 -3.21 2.89
C LYS A 121 10.03 -4.56 2.74
N ILE A 122 10.75 -5.53 2.19
CA ILE A 122 10.20 -6.82 1.82
C ILE A 122 11.08 -7.93 2.38
N GLY A 123 10.49 -8.90 3.06
CA GLY A 123 11.20 -10.09 3.54
C GLY A 123 11.94 -10.80 2.41
N MET A 124 13.17 -11.25 2.66
CA MET A 124 14.03 -11.90 1.66
C MET A 124 13.39 -13.14 1.03
N ASP A 125 12.53 -13.83 1.79
CA ASP A 125 11.86 -15.05 1.36
C ASP A 125 10.55 -14.78 0.59
N ASN A 126 10.09 -13.51 0.56
CA ASN A 126 8.88 -13.10 -0.18
C ASN A 126 9.19 -12.81 -1.66
N ALA A 127 9.56 -13.86 -2.40
CA ALA A 127 9.92 -13.78 -3.82
C ALA A 127 8.82 -13.15 -4.70
N ALA A 128 7.55 -13.36 -4.35
CA ALA A 128 6.41 -12.80 -5.09
C ALA A 128 6.37 -11.27 -5.00
N SER A 129 6.50 -10.70 -3.80
CA SER A 129 6.55 -9.25 -3.62
C SER A 129 7.85 -8.67 -4.20
N LEU A 130 8.99 -9.33 -4.01
CA LEU A 130 10.25 -8.88 -4.61
C LEU A 130 10.16 -8.77 -6.14
N GLN A 131 9.58 -9.76 -6.80
CA GLN A 131 9.34 -9.72 -8.25
C GLN A 131 8.34 -8.62 -8.64
N LEU A 132 7.25 -8.47 -7.90
CA LEU A 132 6.25 -7.41 -8.17
C LEU A 132 6.91 -6.03 -8.14
N PHE A 133 7.62 -5.71 -7.06
CA PHE A 133 8.20 -4.38 -6.89
C PHE A 133 9.36 -4.12 -7.85
N LYS A 134 10.25 -5.10 -8.07
CA LYS A 134 11.40 -4.94 -8.99
C LYS A 134 10.98 -4.96 -10.45
N ASP A 135 10.28 -6.01 -10.88
CA ASP A 135 10.10 -6.30 -12.31
C ASP A 135 8.86 -5.60 -12.89
N LYS A 136 7.84 -5.31 -12.08
CA LYS A 136 6.58 -4.69 -12.55
C LYS A 136 6.49 -3.21 -12.22
N LEU A 137 6.97 -2.80 -11.05
CA LEU A 137 6.86 -1.43 -10.58
C LEU A 137 8.17 -0.63 -10.75
N GLY A 138 9.27 -1.29 -11.10
CA GLY A 138 10.54 -0.62 -11.38
C GLY A 138 11.28 -0.12 -10.14
N PHE A 139 10.97 -0.65 -8.95
CA PHE A 139 11.73 -0.33 -7.75
C PHE A 139 13.13 -0.92 -7.83
N VAL A 140 14.12 -0.16 -7.34
CA VAL A 140 15.51 -0.58 -7.27
C VAL A 140 15.90 -0.91 -5.84
N GLN A 141 16.77 -1.89 -5.66
CA GLN A 141 17.25 -2.26 -4.34
C GLN A 141 18.27 -1.23 -3.83
N VAL A 142 18.03 -0.71 -2.62
CA VAL A 142 18.90 0.30 -1.99
C VAL A 142 19.65 -0.22 -0.77
N SER A 143 19.07 -1.17 -0.03
CA SER A 143 19.77 -1.82 1.08
C SER A 143 19.21 -3.23 1.38
N VAL A 144 19.97 -3.98 2.17
CA VAL A 144 19.61 -5.32 2.64
C VAL A 144 19.95 -5.41 4.12
N SER A 145 18.98 -5.81 4.96
CA SER A 145 19.18 -6.07 6.38
C SER A 145 19.22 -7.56 6.65
N GLN A 146 20.39 -8.10 7.00
CA GLN A 146 20.53 -9.50 7.40
C GLN A 146 19.90 -9.79 8.77
N VAL A 147 19.84 -8.78 9.65
CA VAL A 147 19.26 -8.91 10.99
C VAL A 147 17.74 -9.05 10.92
N PHE A 148 17.09 -8.24 10.09
CA PHE A 148 15.64 -8.26 9.90
C PHE A 148 15.21 -9.21 8.77
N ARG A 149 16.16 -9.81 8.04
CA ARG A 149 15.91 -10.62 6.84
C ARG A 149 15.05 -9.89 5.80
N GLU A 150 15.39 -8.63 5.53
CA GLU A 150 14.62 -7.75 4.64
C GLU A 150 15.49 -7.12 3.55
N VAL A 151 14.84 -6.82 2.43
CA VAL A 151 15.37 -6.05 1.31
C VAL A 151 14.60 -4.75 1.22
N THR A 152 15.30 -3.63 1.23
CA THR A 152 14.71 -2.31 1.03
C THR A 152 14.81 -1.93 -0.43
N LEU A 153 13.66 -1.68 -1.05
CA LEU A 153 13.50 -1.23 -2.41
C LEU A 153 13.02 0.22 -2.43
N LYS A 154 13.47 1.02 -3.39
CA LYS A 154 13.05 2.41 -3.55
C LYS A 154 12.66 2.69 -5.00
N LEU A 155 11.62 3.50 -5.18
CA LEU A 155 11.22 4.08 -6.46
C LEU A 155 11.22 5.60 -6.34
N SER A 156 11.95 6.29 -7.22
CA SER A 156 11.87 7.74 -7.37
C SER A 156 10.89 8.09 -8.48
N VAL A 157 9.99 9.03 -8.21
CA VAL A 157 8.97 9.47 -9.18
C VAL A 157 9.55 10.57 -10.06
N GLY A 158 10.22 10.16 -11.14
CA GLY A 158 10.55 11.07 -12.25
C GLY A 158 9.43 11.16 -13.28
N ASP A 159 9.63 11.98 -14.32
CA ASP A 159 8.61 12.26 -15.35
C ASP A 159 7.99 11.01 -15.98
N ALA A 160 8.81 10.01 -16.30
CA ALA A 160 8.34 8.76 -16.90
C ALA A 160 7.43 7.95 -15.96
N VAL A 161 7.78 7.91 -14.66
CA VAL A 161 6.97 7.21 -13.65
C VAL A 161 5.67 7.98 -13.43
N ALA A 162 5.74 9.31 -13.27
CA ALA A 162 4.56 10.16 -13.12
C ALA A 162 3.58 9.97 -14.29
N ALA A 163 4.07 10.01 -15.53
CA ALA A 163 3.25 9.78 -16.71
C ALA A 163 2.62 8.38 -16.74
N SER A 164 3.35 7.35 -16.32
CA SER A 164 2.80 5.99 -16.20
C SER A 164 1.69 5.91 -15.15
N LEU A 165 1.85 6.57 -14.01
CA LEU A 165 0.83 6.61 -12.96
C LEU A 165 -0.42 7.35 -13.45
N ASP A 166 -0.27 8.46 -14.17
CA ASP A 166 -1.37 9.22 -14.76
C ASP A 166 -2.15 8.37 -15.77
N GLN A 167 -1.45 7.59 -16.61
CA GLN A 167 -2.09 6.70 -17.57
C GLN A 167 -2.93 5.62 -16.89
N VAL A 168 -2.42 5.02 -15.81
CA VAL A 168 -3.17 4.04 -15.01
C VAL A 168 -4.42 4.68 -14.43
N TRP A 169 -4.30 5.87 -13.84
CA TRP A 169 -5.46 6.58 -13.29
C TRP A 169 -6.53 6.88 -14.36
N GLN A 170 -6.13 7.36 -15.54
CA GLN A 170 -7.05 7.61 -16.66
C GLN A 170 -7.74 6.32 -17.13
N HIS A 171 -6.99 5.23 -17.24
CA HIS A 171 -7.57 3.92 -17.58
C HIS A 171 -8.60 3.51 -16.53
N VAL A 172 -8.28 3.65 -15.25
CA VAL A 172 -9.15 3.28 -14.13
C VAL A 172 -10.45 4.09 -14.12
N GLN A 173 -10.36 5.39 -14.37
CA GLN A 173 -11.54 6.25 -14.49
C GLN A 173 -12.48 5.83 -15.62
N SER A 174 -11.94 5.27 -16.72
CA SER A 174 -12.76 4.93 -17.89
C SER A 174 -13.78 3.81 -17.63
N TYR A 175 -13.49 2.84 -16.76
CA TYR A 175 -14.43 1.78 -16.37
C TYR A 175 -15.10 2.01 -15.01
N ALA A 176 -14.58 2.94 -14.19
CA ALA A 176 -15.20 3.34 -12.93
C ALA A 176 -16.53 4.08 -13.09
N TYR A 177 -16.68 4.75 -14.23
CA TYR A 177 -17.76 5.68 -14.54
C TYR A 177 -18.55 5.31 -15.80
N ASP A 178 -18.36 4.08 -16.32
CA ASP A 178 -19.25 3.52 -17.32
C ASP A 178 -20.54 3.05 -16.60
N PRO A 179 -21.72 3.65 -16.89
CA PRO A 179 -22.95 3.46 -16.12
C PRO A 179 -23.60 2.08 -16.27
#